data_AF-A0A1I1BB87-F1
#
_entry.id   AF-A0A1I1BB87-F1
#
_cell.length_a   1.000
_cell.length_b   1.000
_cell.length_c   1.000
_cell.angle_alpha   90.00
_cell.angle_beta   90.00
_cell.angle_gamma   90.00
#
_symmetry.space_group_name_H-M   'P 1'
#
loop_
_entity.id
_entity.type
_entity.pdbx_description
1 polymer ?
#
loop_
_entity_poly.entity_id
_entity_poly.type
_entity_poly.pdbx_seq_one_letter_code
_entity_poly.pdbx_strand_id
1 'polypeptide(L)'
;MTTKVTLDINEKLAEKAKKYAEEQGQSLSALVETLLSDVTEPKEKVLEKIKPKNPELVKRILDGTEPIPKDLKDFFGILKGMSEDDVENAKWEHLKEKHGL
;
A
#
# COMPACT_ATOMS: atom_id res chain seq x y z
N MET A 1 0.90 23.13 -12.59
CA MET A 1 1.75 24.24 -12.09
C MET A 1 2.79 23.61 -11.18
N THR A 2 4.05 24.03 -11.22
CA THR A 2 5.11 23.46 -10.37
C THR A 2 5.48 24.44 -9.26
N THR A 3 5.54 23.95 -8.01
CA THR A 3 5.88 24.74 -6.83
C THR A 3 7.06 24.09 -6.12
N LYS A 4 8.04 24.89 -5.70
CA LYS A 4 9.18 24.41 -4.92
C LYS A 4 8.86 24.49 -3.43
N VAL A 5 9.08 23.39 -2.71
CA VAL A 5 8.97 23.33 -1.25
C VAL A 5 10.36 23.08 -0.68
N THR A 6 10.76 23.90 0.31
CA THR A 6 11.99 23.70 1.08
C THR A 6 11.61 23.26 2.48
N LEU A 7 12.19 22.17 2.95
CA LEU A 7 11.91 21.58 4.26
C LEU A 7 13.20 21.59 5.08
N ASP A 8 13.10 22.01 6.34
CA ASP A 8 14.17 21.80 7.32
C ASP A 8 13.90 20.49 8.06
N ILE A 9 14.82 19.54 7.93
CA ILE A 9 14.69 18.20 8.50
C ILE A 9 16.04 17.76 9.05
N ASN A 10 15.99 16.83 10.00
CA ASN A 10 17.20 16.25 10.57
C ASN A 10 18.08 15.61 9.47
N GLU A 11 19.36 15.96 9.47
CA GLU A 11 20.34 15.48 8.48
C GLU A 11 20.37 13.94 8.36
N LYS A 12 20.35 13.22 9.49
CA LYS A 12 20.36 11.74 9.47
C LYS A 12 19.09 11.17 8.84
N LEU A 13 17.96 11.86 9.01
CA LEU A 13 16.69 11.47 8.41
C LEU A 13 16.71 11.75 6.90
N ALA A 14 17.27 12.89 6.48
CA ALA A 14 17.44 13.22 5.07
C ALA A 14 18.30 12.16 4.34
N GLU A 15 19.40 11.75 4.95
CA GLU A 15 20.28 10.71 4.39
C GLU A 15 19.60 9.34 4.31
N LYS A 16 18.83 8.95 5.33
CA LYS A 16 18.01 7.73 5.28
C LYS A 16 16.96 7.78 4.17
N ALA A 17 16.27 8.92 4.02
CA ALA A 17 15.24 9.09 3.02
C ALA A 17 15.81 9.05 1.60
N LYS A 18 17.00 9.63 1.38
CA LYS A 18 17.72 9.52 0.09
C LYS A 18 18.05 8.06 -0.24
N LYS A 19 18.67 7.33 0.70
CA LYS A 19 19.00 5.91 0.48
C LYS A 19 17.76 5.08 0.17
N TYR A 20 16.70 5.27 0.93
CA TYR A 20 15.44 4.58 0.68
C TYR A 20 14.87 4.91 -0.71
N ALA A 21 14.90 6.18 -1.14
CA ALA A 21 14.45 6.56 -2.47
C ALA A 21 15.29 5.89 -3.58
N GLU A 22 16.62 5.85 -3.42
CA GLU A 22 17.54 5.16 -4.33
C GLU A 22 17.27 3.65 -4.40
N GLU A 23 17.08 2.98 -3.25
CA GLU A 23 16.73 1.56 -3.17
C GLU A 23 15.40 1.26 -3.89
N GLN A 24 14.45 2.19 -3.83
CA GLN A 24 13.17 2.10 -4.53
C GLN A 24 13.23 2.58 -5.99
N GLY A 25 14.41 2.94 -6.51
CA GLY A 25 14.62 3.39 -7.89
C GLY A 25 13.92 4.71 -8.23
N GLN A 26 13.64 5.56 -7.24
CA GLN A 26 12.91 6.82 -7.40
C GLN A 26 13.68 8.01 -6.80
N SER A 27 13.31 9.23 -7.23
CA SER A 27 13.88 10.44 -6.63
C SER A 27 13.20 10.77 -5.30
N LEU A 28 13.93 11.42 -4.39
CA LEU A 28 13.36 11.90 -3.13
C LEU A 28 12.18 12.86 -3.36
N SER A 29 12.23 13.68 -4.41
CA SER A 29 11.12 14.58 -4.77
C SER A 29 9.86 13.80 -5.15
N ALA A 30 10.00 12.73 -5.95
CA ALA A 30 8.87 11.89 -6.35
C ALA A 30 8.25 11.16 -5.15
N LEU A 31 9.10 10.71 -4.22
CA LEU A 31 8.65 10.07 -2.99
C LEU A 31 7.85 11.04 -2.11
N VAL A 32 8.34 12.27 -1.94
CA VAL A 32 7.64 13.30 -1.15
C VAL A 32 6.35 13.74 -1.84
N GLU A 33 6.34 13.87 -3.16
CA GLU A 33 5.14 14.22 -3.92
C GLU A 33 4.05 13.13 -3.81
N THR A 34 4.46 11.86 -3.85
CA THR A 34 3.55 10.71 -3.63
C THR A 34 2.98 10.75 -2.21
N LEU A 35 3.83 10.92 -1.19
CA LEU A 35 3.38 11.02 0.20
C LEU A 35 2.40 12.19 0.40
N LEU A 36 2.71 13.36 -0.15
CA LEU A 36 1.83 14.52 -0.06
C LEU A 36 0.50 14.27 -0.79
N SER A 37 0.52 13.55 -1.91
CA SER A 37 -0.70 13.15 -2.61
C SER A 37 -1.54 12.21 -1.75
N ASP A 38 -0.94 11.17 -1.17
CA ASP A 38 -1.64 10.18 -0.35
C ASP A 38 -2.29 10.79 0.90
N VAL A 39 -1.64 11.76 1.55
CA VAL A 39 -2.19 12.41 2.76
C VAL A 39 -3.22 13.50 2.45
N THR A 40 -3.21 14.05 1.23
CA THR A 40 -4.16 15.09 0.81
C THR A 40 -5.32 14.56 -0.02
N GLU A 41 -5.24 13.35 -0.56
CA GLU A 41 -6.38 12.70 -1.19
C GLU A 41 -7.43 12.34 -0.13
N PRO A 42 -8.70 12.80 -0.28
CA PRO A 42 -9.77 12.35 0.60
C PRO A 42 -9.95 10.84 0.44
N LYS A 43 -9.86 10.11 1.56
CA LYS A 43 -9.93 8.64 1.65
C LYS A 43 -11.16 8.02 0.96
N GLU A 44 -12.17 8.81 0.64
CA GLU A 44 -13.37 8.37 -0.08
C GLU A 44 -13.09 7.86 -1.51
N LYS A 45 -11.96 8.20 -2.14
CA LYS A 45 -11.70 7.84 -3.56
C LYS A 45 -10.87 6.58 -3.81
N VAL A 46 -10.29 5.96 -2.78
CA VAL A 46 -9.42 4.78 -2.98
C VAL A 46 -10.23 3.53 -3.33
N LEU A 47 -11.48 3.43 -2.86
CA LEU A 47 -12.37 2.29 -3.14
C LEU A 47 -12.91 2.29 -4.58
N GLU A 48 -12.96 3.45 -5.26
CA GLU A 48 -13.49 3.53 -6.63
C GLU A 48 -12.51 3.03 -7.71
N LYS A 49 -11.20 2.97 -7.40
CA LYS A 49 -10.18 2.51 -8.37
C LYS A 49 -10.00 0.99 -8.41
N ILE A 50 -10.47 0.26 -7.40
CA ILE A 50 -10.43 -1.20 -7.40
C ILE A 50 -11.73 -1.71 -8.02
N LYS A 51 -11.83 -1.67 -9.36
CA LYS A 51 -12.89 -2.43 -10.05
C LYS A 51 -12.52 -3.91 -10.00
N PRO A 52 -13.26 -4.76 -9.26
CA PRO A 52 -13.00 -6.18 -9.30
C PRO A 52 -13.17 -6.67 -10.75
N LYS A 53 -12.22 -7.47 -11.24
CA LYS A 53 -12.28 -8.08 -12.58
C LYS A 53 -13.60 -8.82 -12.84
N ASN A 54 -14.24 -9.32 -11.78
CA ASN A 54 -15.57 -9.92 -11.83
C ASN A 54 -16.42 -9.43 -10.63
N PRO A 55 -17.22 -8.37 -10.79
CA PRO A 55 -18.01 -7.81 -9.69
C PRO A 55 -19.10 -8.77 -9.18
N GLU A 56 -19.62 -9.63 -10.06
CA GLU A 56 -20.65 -10.61 -9.70
C GLU A 56 -20.11 -11.71 -8.78
N LEU A 57 -18.85 -12.13 -8.95
CA LEU A 57 -18.20 -13.07 -8.02
C LEU A 57 -18.04 -12.47 -6.63
N VAL A 58 -17.66 -11.19 -6.55
CA VAL A 58 -17.49 -10.50 -5.27
C VAL A 58 -18.83 -10.40 -4.54
N LYS A 59 -19.91 -10.04 -5.24
CA LYS A 59 -21.26 -10.03 -4.65
C LYS A 59 -21.67 -11.40 -4.12
N ARG A 60 -21.52 -12.47 -4.91
CA ARG A 60 -21.91 -13.82 -4.51
C ARG A 60 -21.15 -14.34 -3.29
N ILE A 61 -19.88 -13.98 -3.15
CA ILE A 61 -19.05 -14.29 -1.98
C ILE A 61 -19.54 -13.50 -0.76
N LEU A 62 -19.87 -12.22 -0.91
CA LEU A 62 -20.39 -11.37 0.18
C LEU A 62 -21.79 -11.82 0.64
N ASP A 63 -22.65 -12.23 -0.29
CA ASP A 63 -24.00 -12.74 -0.03
C ASP A 63 -23.98 -14.19 0.51
N GLY A 64 -22.80 -14.80 0.65
CA GLY A 64 -22.63 -16.15 1.22
C GLY A 64 -23.09 -17.29 0.30
N THR A 65 -23.45 -16.99 -0.95
CA THR A 65 -23.88 -17.96 -1.96
C THR A 65 -22.71 -18.69 -2.63
N GLU A 66 -21.51 -18.15 -2.55
CA GLU A 66 -20.29 -18.74 -3.08
C GLU A 66 -19.22 -18.78 -1.97
N PRO A 67 -18.56 -19.94 -1.74
CA PRO A 67 -17.60 -20.07 -0.66
C PRO A 67 -16.39 -19.16 -0.92
N ILE A 68 -15.94 -18.47 0.12
CA ILE A 68 -14.70 -17.69 0.09
C ILE A 68 -13.56 -18.62 -0.34
N PRO A 69 -12.78 -18.28 -1.38
CA PRO A 69 -11.64 -19.07 -1.83
C PRO A 69 -10.71 -19.41 -0.66
N LYS A 70 -10.19 -20.64 -0.65
CA LYS A 70 -9.41 -21.17 0.47
C LYS A 70 -8.19 -20.31 0.78
N ASP A 71 -7.49 -19.87 -0.27
CA ASP A 71 -6.33 -18.96 -0.16
C ASP A 71 -6.70 -17.61 0.47
N LEU A 72 -7.91 -17.11 0.22
CA LEU A 72 -8.40 -15.87 0.81
C LEU A 72 -8.79 -16.08 2.27
N LYS A 73 -9.38 -17.24 2.61
CA LYS A 73 -9.76 -17.61 3.97
C LYS A 73 -8.55 -17.83 4.86
N ASP A 74 -7.50 -18.45 4.31
CA ASP A 74 -6.22 -18.64 4.99
C ASP A 74 -5.53 -17.29 5.21
N PHE A 75 -5.57 -16.39 4.22
CA PHE A 75 -5.12 -15.01 4.37
C PHE A 75 -5.89 -14.28 5.49
N PHE A 76 -7.23 -14.32 5.51
CA PHE A 76 -8.01 -13.72 6.60
C PHE A 76 -7.76 -14.39 7.96
N GLY A 77 -7.46 -15.69 7.99
CA GLY A 77 -7.08 -16.42 9.19
C GLY A 77 -5.74 -15.94 9.76
N ILE A 78 -4.76 -15.67 8.89
CA ILE A 78 -3.46 -15.07 9.24
C ILE A 78 -3.67 -13.65 9.77
N LEU A 79 -4.52 -12.86 9.10
CA LEU A 79 -4.82 -11.48 9.50
C LEU A 79 -5.60 -11.38 10.82
N LYS A 80 -6.46 -12.35 11.14
CA LYS A 80 -7.31 -12.32 12.35
C LYS A 80 -6.50 -12.39 13.66
N GLY A 81 -5.23 -12.75 13.59
CA GLY A 81 -4.30 -12.77 14.73
C GLY A 81 -3.26 -11.65 14.72
N MET A 82 -3.28 -10.76 13.72
CA MET A 82 -2.27 -9.72 13.49
C MET A 82 -2.85 -8.34 13.78
N SER A 83 -2.10 -7.49 14.47
CA SER A 83 -2.46 -6.07 14.63
C SER A 83 -2.36 -5.37 13.27
N GLU A 84 -3.04 -4.23 13.07
CA GLU A 84 -3.05 -3.52 11.77
C GLU A 84 -1.64 -3.24 11.22
N ASP A 85 -0.66 -3.02 12.11
CA ASP A 85 0.76 -2.81 11.77
C ASP A 85 1.46 -4.10 11.25
N ASP A 86 1.10 -5.27 11.78
CA ASP A 86 1.67 -6.56 11.38
C ASP A 86 1.20 -6.97 9.97
N VAL A 87 -0.04 -6.60 9.63
CA VAL A 87 -0.65 -6.84 8.31
C VAL A 87 0.09 -6.10 7.20
N GLU A 88 0.46 -4.86 7.48
CA GLU A 88 1.15 -4.02 6.50
C GLU A 88 2.56 -4.55 6.25
N ASN A 89 3.29 -4.91 7.31
CA ASN A 89 4.62 -5.50 7.21
C ASN A 89 4.63 -6.84 6.44
N ALA A 90 3.65 -7.71 6.67
CA ALA A 90 3.54 -8.97 5.95
C ALA A 90 3.25 -8.78 4.43
N LYS A 91 2.50 -7.75 4.06
CA LYS A 91 2.29 -7.38 2.64
C LYS A 91 3.58 -6.91 1.98
N TRP A 92 4.39 -6.12 2.68
CA TRP A 92 5.68 -5.63 2.18
C TRP A 92 6.69 -6.77 1.95
N GLU A 93 6.76 -7.72 2.87
CA GLU A 93 7.65 -8.90 2.74
C GLU A 93 7.24 -9.81 1.57
N HIS A 94 5.94 -10.06 1.38
CA HIS A 94 5.45 -10.87 0.25
C HIS A 94 5.70 -10.21 -1.12
N LEU A 95 5.64 -8.88 -1.18
CA LEU A 95 5.94 -8.13 -2.40
C LEU A 95 7.43 -8.15 -2.76
N LYS A 96 8.33 -8.11 -1.76
CA LYS A 96 9.78 -8.27 -1.97
C LYS A 96 10.12 -9.65 -2.53
N GLU A 97 9.57 -10.71 -1.94
CA GLU A 97 9.87 -12.09 -2.36
C GLU A 97 9.38 -12.38 -3.79
N LYS A 98 8.20 -11.85 -4.16
CA LYS A 98 7.60 -12.08 -5.49
C LYS A 98 8.22 -11.25 -6.61
N HIS A 99 8.75 -10.08 -6.29
CA HIS A 99 9.31 -9.15 -7.27
C HIS A 99 10.84 -9.00 -7.21
N GLY A 100 11.52 -9.69 -6.29
CA GLY A 100 12.97 -9.68 -6.18
C GLY A 100 13.53 -8.28 -5.91
N LEU A 101 12.92 -7.56 -4.97
CA LEU A 101 13.36 -6.25 -4.48
C LEU A 101 14.11 -6.37 -3.16
#